data_AF-W1QIY9-F1
#
_entry.id   AF-W1QIY9-F1
#
_cell.length_a   1.000
_cell.length_b   1.000
_cell.length_c   1.000
_cell.angle_alpha   90.00
_cell.angle_beta   90.00
_cell.angle_gamma   90.00
#
_symmetry.space_group_name_H-M   'P 1'
#
loop_
_entity.id
_entity.type
_entity.pdbx_description
1 polymer ?
#
loop_
_entity_poly.entity_id
_entity_poly.type
_entity_poly.pdbx_seq_one_letter_code
_entity_poly.pdbx_strand_id
1 'polypeptide(L)'
;MVQLFYKYIHLSYQVLPNLKEFLERFYLTDENVAILSAMFEMTVRYINPNEVEDKKFLDESYWLQNCYKYRHNLSVEAELLILTMTCTSGEDDQLHRCFRLIKSSGYLDVLKRKSQADYNEMLDISTGRQLKDRELLIRCVWNVYKFQTYRRANYGYPYHKHGFFKLPEQLELPLDDIVYYKESASMESFKSAFKKAHCSDSINLNDPASDDMPDSMMLILSCHYMDEVMDNVAENALLTENVIKLDSQLQKMASLPNFCPYTIENNRLLIDANVLLSCFVNKLSLIILHSSICWSLLPLHPKDSRQCPNQLSLMNDFPTPLPDTSQLVSPTDFRQWKSFVACLRAAYDIASLVQLGEGICAESLQMDTMFPVSVGPCSADANEECFSTDQSLLAKSTVLPTTEPWVQYPSFCAVGVCNSVPILGSALLFLRQHQFRVEKKQDRYAASVLRGTEILAEWDVDAESAEFIAEKLRDNYLTNKLRLISKYLSAIGKFRSGVRLAGTITDELISRLSTT
;
A
#
# COMPACT_ATOMS: atom_id res chain seq x y z
N MET A 1 -13.76 4.39 -20.81
CA MET A 1 -13.72 4.80 -19.39
C MET A 1 -13.78 3.61 -18.44
N VAL A 2 -14.83 2.77 -18.45
CA VAL A 2 -14.92 1.57 -17.58
C VAL A 2 -13.64 0.71 -17.60
N GLN A 3 -13.13 0.37 -18.77
CA GLN A 3 -11.89 -0.42 -18.89
C GLN A 3 -10.67 0.27 -18.27
N LEU A 4 -10.55 1.61 -18.42
CA LEU A 4 -9.45 2.38 -17.82
C LEU A 4 -9.57 2.45 -16.28
N PHE A 5 -10.80 2.46 -15.75
CA PHE A 5 -11.04 2.32 -14.30
C PHE A 5 -10.47 1.00 -13.79
N TYR A 6 -10.83 -0.12 -14.43
CA TYR A 6 -10.31 -1.44 -14.04
C TYR A 6 -8.79 -1.51 -14.15
N LYS A 7 -8.22 -0.87 -15.18
CA LYS A 7 -6.78 -0.88 -15.42
C LYS A 7 -5.96 -0.06 -14.41
N TYR A 8 -6.42 1.12 -14.00
CA TYR A 8 -5.61 2.07 -13.21
C TYR A 8 -6.13 2.38 -11.81
N ILE A 9 -7.38 2.03 -11.50
CA ILE A 9 -8.05 2.53 -10.29
C ILE A 9 -8.54 1.37 -9.44
N HIS A 10 -9.23 0.40 -10.05
CA HIS A 10 -9.87 -0.70 -9.35
C HIS A 10 -8.93 -1.46 -8.41
N LEU A 11 -7.66 -1.62 -8.78
CA LEU A 11 -6.61 -2.27 -7.98
C LEU A 11 -6.37 -1.60 -6.62
N SER A 12 -6.75 -0.33 -6.45
CA SER A 12 -6.65 0.36 -5.15
C SER A 12 -7.82 0.05 -4.21
N TYR A 13 -8.91 -0.54 -4.70
CA TYR A 13 -10.17 -0.68 -3.96
C TYR A 13 -10.68 -2.12 -3.95
N GLN A 14 -10.69 -2.82 -5.09
CA GLN A 14 -11.17 -4.20 -5.23
C GLN A 14 -12.58 -4.43 -4.63
N VAL A 15 -13.49 -3.47 -4.83
CA VAL A 15 -14.89 -3.48 -4.35
C VAL A 15 -15.92 -3.69 -5.47
N LEU A 16 -15.47 -4.15 -6.63
CA LEU A 16 -16.31 -4.51 -7.78
C LEU A 16 -15.92 -5.93 -8.23
N PRO A 17 -16.83 -6.67 -8.89
CA PRO A 17 -16.49 -7.94 -9.53
C PRO A 17 -15.52 -7.72 -10.70
N ASN A 18 -15.07 -8.78 -11.37
CA ASN A 18 -14.27 -8.63 -12.58
C ASN A 18 -15.05 -7.89 -13.69
N LEU A 19 -14.32 -7.32 -14.67
CA LEU A 19 -14.91 -6.48 -15.70
C LEU A 19 -15.99 -7.20 -16.51
N LYS A 20 -15.75 -8.45 -16.88
CA LYS A 20 -16.69 -9.25 -17.68
C LYS A 20 -18.04 -9.36 -16.97
N GLU A 21 -18.02 -9.78 -15.71
CA GLU A 21 -19.25 -9.90 -14.93
C GLU A 21 -19.91 -8.55 -14.68
N PHE A 22 -19.13 -7.51 -14.39
CA PHE A 22 -19.67 -6.17 -14.20
C PHE A 22 -20.47 -5.73 -15.42
N LEU A 23 -19.95 -5.97 -16.63
CA LEU A 23 -20.63 -5.65 -17.88
C LEU A 23 -21.85 -6.54 -18.15
N GLU A 24 -21.75 -7.84 -17.88
CA GLU A 24 -22.88 -8.78 -18.04
C GLU A 24 -24.06 -8.45 -17.11
N ARG A 25 -23.77 -7.91 -15.92
CA ARG A 25 -24.77 -7.49 -14.92
C ARG A 25 -25.22 -6.04 -15.10
N PHE A 26 -24.67 -5.30 -16.06
CA PHE A 26 -24.96 -3.88 -16.21
C PHE A 26 -26.33 -3.66 -16.88
N TYR A 27 -27.21 -2.94 -16.19
CA TYR A 27 -28.48 -2.44 -16.74
C TYR A 27 -28.69 -0.98 -16.34
N LEU A 28 -29.37 -0.21 -17.18
CA LEU A 28 -29.56 1.23 -16.94
C LEU A 28 -30.54 1.46 -15.77
N THR A 29 -29.99 1.78 -14.61
CA THR A 29 -30.69 2.27 -13.41
C THR A 29 -30.00 3.49 -12.84
N ASP A 30 -30.72 4.25 -12.02
CA ASP A 30 -30.15 5.38 -11.27
C ASP A 30 -28.90 4.96 -10.47
N GLU A 31 -28.92 3.78 -9.83
CA GLU A 31 -27.77 3.24 -9.10
C GLU A 31 -26.57 2.98 -10.00
N ASN A 32 -26.78 2.28 -11.11
CA ASN A 32 -25.70 1.95 -12.04
C ASN A 32 -25.15 3.21 -12.74
N VAL A 33 -25.98 4.22 -12.98
CA VAL A 33 -25.54 5.52 -13.49
C VAL A 33 -24.69 6.26 -12.45
N ALA A 34 -25.06 6.21 -11.16
CA ALA A 34 -24.27 6.80 -10.08
C ALA A 34 -22.91 6.09 -9.93
N ILE A 35 -22.90 4.75 -9.97
CA ILE A 35 -21.68 3.93 -9.92
C ILE A 35 -20.76 4.28 -11.11
N LEU A 36 -21.29 4.30 -12.33
CA LEU A 36 -20.51 4.70 -13.51
C LEU A 36 -19.99 6.14 -13.41
N SER A 37 -20.80 7.05 -12.90
CA SER A 37 -20.38 8.45 -12.73
C SER A 37 -19.19 8.55 -11.78
N ALA A 38 -19.22 7.81 -10.66
CA ALA A 38 -18.09 7.72 -9.75
C ALA A 38 -16.85 7.09 -10.42
N MET A 39 -17.02 5.99 -11.17
CA MET A 39 -15.92 5.38 -11.91
C MET A 39 -15.30 6.35 -12.93
N PHE A 40 -16.14 7.12 -13.64
CA PHE A 40 -15.70 8.03 -14.68
C PHE A 40 -15.00 9.24 -14.12
N GLU A 41 -15.52 9.84 -13.04
CA GLU A 41 -14.89 10.93 -12.30
C GLU A 41 -13.42 10.60 -11.99
N MET A 42 -13.17 9.42 -11.41
CA MET A 42 -11.82 9.00 -11.05
C MET A 42 -10.93 8.70 -12.28
N THR A 43 -11.55 8.35 -13.41
CA THR A 43 -10.84 7.86 -14.61
C THR A 43 -10.44 8.95 -15.59
N VAL A 44 -11.15 10.09 -15.60
CA VAL A 44 -10.99 11.16 -16.59
C VAL A 44 -9.53 11.52 -16.87
N ARG A 45 -8.71 11.62 -15.82
CA ARG A 45 -7.28 11.98 -15.91
C ARG A 45 -6.39 11.02 -16.71
N TYR A 46 -6.84 9.79 -16.93
CA TYR A 46 -6.11 8.76 -17.66
C TYR A 46 -6.48 8.66 -19.15
N ILE A 47 -7.46 9.46 -19.60
CA ILE A 47 -8.03 9.40 -20.95
C ILE A 47 -7.30 10.37 -21.86
N ASN A 48 -6.92 9.90 -23.05
CA ASN A 48 -6.41 10.78 -24.11
C ASN A 48 -7.52 11.76 -24.55
N PRO A 49 -7.32 13.09 -24.42
CA PRO A 49 -8.35 14.07 -24.76
C PRO A 49 -8.83 14.01 -26.21
N ASN A 50 -8.03 13.45 -27.13
CA ASN A 50 -8.38 13.34 -28.53
C ASN A 50 -9.37 12.20 -28.82
N GLU A 51 -9.52 11.25 -27.91
CA GLU A 51 -10.46 10.12 -28.03
C GLU A 51 -11.89 10.48 -27.59
N VAL A 52 -12.10 11.69 -27.07
CA VAL A 52 -13.38 12.15 -26.55
C VAL A 52 -13.82 13.38 -27.31
N GLU A 53 -14.90 13.22 -28.09
CA GLU A 53 -15.49 14.30 -28.89
C GLU A 53 -16.04 15.43 -28.01
N ASP A 54 -16.84 15.09 -27.00
CA ASP A 54 -17.43 16.07 -26.08
C ASP A 54 -16.55 16.28 -24.86
N LYS A 55 -15.90 17.46 -24.80
CA LYS A 55 -14.95 17.82 -23.74
C LYS A 55 -15.56 17.84 -22.34
N LYS A 56 -16.89 17.93 -22.18
CA LYS A 56 -17.52 17.85 -20.85
C LYS A 56 -17.27 16.51 -20.16
N PHE A 57 -17.09 15.44 -20.94
CA PHE A 57 -16.79 14.11 -20.41
C PHE A 57 -15.35 13.98 -19.90
N LEU A 58 -14.51 14.98 -20.17
CA LEU A 58 -13.16 15.12 -19.61
C LEU A 58 -13.12 16.05 -18.38
N ASP A 59 -14.27 16.43 -17.84
CA ASP A 59 -14.37 17.22 -16.61
C ASP A 59 -14.78 16.31 -15.44
N GLU A 60 -13.93 16.22 -14.41
CA GLU A 60 -14.21 15.46 -13.18
C GLU A 60 -15.48 16.02 -12.49
N SER A 61 -15.70 17.34 -12.56
CA SER A 61 -16.84 18.02 -11.94
C SER A 61 -18.18 17.62 -12.56
N TYR A 62 -18.19 17.38 -13.88
CA TYR A 62 -19.38 16.92 -14.60
C TYR A 62 -19.86 15.57 -14.07
N TRP A 63 -18.92 14.62 -13.91
CA TRP A 63 -19.23 13.30 -13.39
C TRP A 63 -19.61 13.31 -11.91
N LEU A 64 -18.93 14.14 -11.11
CA LEU A 64 -19.29 14.34 -9.71
C LEU A 64 -20.72 14.86 -9.55
N GLN A 65 -21.13 15.85 -10.37
CA GLN A 65 -22.51 16.37 -10.37
C GLN A 65 -23.52 15.29 -10.75
N ASN A 66 -23.22 14.46 -11.76
CA ASN A 66 -24.07 13.32 -12.12
C ASN A 66 -24.18 12.32 -10.97
N CYS A 67 -23.09 11.98 -10.29
CA CYS A 67 -23.11 11.11 -9.12
C CYS A 67 -24.05 11.67 -8.02
N TYR A 68 -23.98 12.97 -7.73
CA TYR A 68 -24.86 13.60 -6.74
C TYR A 68 -26.33 13.63 -7.17
N LYS A 69 -26.61 13.85 -8.46
CA LYS A 69 -27.97 13.88 -9.00
C LYS A 69 -28.74 12.59 -8.73
N TYR A 70 -28.08 11.44 -8.87
CA TYR A 70 -28.70 10.12 -8.68
C TYR A 70 -28.58 9.59 -7.25
N ARG A 71 -27.92 10.34 -6.34
CA ARG A 71 -27.58 9.87 -4.99
C ARG A 71 -28.79 9.66 -4.07
N HIS A 72 -29.86 10.44 -4.26
CA HIS A 72 -31.02 10.42 -3.36
C HIS A 72 -31.83 9.12 -3.38
N ASN A 73 -31.68 8.30 -4.43
CA ASN A 73 -32.44 7.07 -4.64
C ASN A 73 -31.57 5.81 -4.51
N LEU A 74 -30.34 5.92 -4.00
CA LEU A 74 -29.46 4.77 -3.89
C LEU A 74 -29.88 3.86 -2.74
N SER A 75 -29.77 2.55 -2.95
CA SER A 75 -29.67 1.61 -1.84
C SER A 75 -28.45 1.95 -0.96
N VAL A 76 -28.52 1.52 0.29
CA VAL A 76 -27.42 1.68 1.26
C VAL A 76 -26.15 1.01 0.74
N GLU A 77 -26.29 -0.16 0.11
CA GLU A 77 -25.19 -0.92 -0.48
C GLU A 77 -24.53 -0.15 -1.62
N ALA A 78 -25.32 0.41 -2.54
CA ALA A 78 -24.81 1.21 -3.66
C ALA A 78 -24.14 2.50 -3.16
N GLU A 79 -24.73 3.16 -2.14
CA GLU A 79 -24.10 4.35 -1.54
C GLU A 79 -22.78 4.00 -0.85
N LEU A 80 -22.71 2.89 -0.10
CA LEU A 80 -21.46 2.44 0.55
C LEU A 80 -20.39 2.12 -0.49
N LEU A 81 -20.75 1.44 -1.58
CA LEU A 81 -19.84 1.12 -2.68
C LEU A 81 -19.24 2.39 -3.30
N ILE A 82 -20.09 3.37 -3.66
CA ILE A 82 -19.65 4.64 -4.24
C ILE A 82 -18.77 5.41 -3.27
N LEU A 83 -19.19 5.51 -2.00
CA LEU A 83 -18.40 6.16 -0.96
C LEU A 83 -17.03 5.49 -0.78
N THR A 84 -16.97 4.17 -0.83
CA THR A 84 -15.72 3.40 -0.69
C THR A 84 -14.80 3.64 -1.89
N MET A 85 -15.33 3.59 -3.13
CA MET A 85 -14.53 3.89 -4.33
C MET A 85 -14.00 5.33 -4.34
N THR A 86 -14.77 6.28 -3.84
CA THR A 86 -14.39 7.71 -3.82
C THR A 86 -13.62 8.11 -2.56
N CYS A 87 -13.37 7.19 -1.63
CA CYS A 87 -12.58 7.45 -0.42
C CYS A 87 -11.08 7.37 -0.74
N THR A 88 -10.56 8.39 -1.44
CA THR A 88 -9.14 8.51 -1.77
C THR A 88 -8.30 8.66 -0.50
N SER A 89 -7.42 7.69 -0.23
CA SER A 89 -6.45 7.78 0.86
C SER A 89 -7.05 8.04 2.26
N GLY A 90 -8.34 7.73 2.45
CA GLY A 90 -9.05 7.91 3.72
C GLY A 90 -9.42 9.35 4.06
N GLU A 91 -9.80 10.18 3.08
CA GLU A 91 -10.34 11.53 3.32
C GLU A 91 -11.42 11.56 4.42
N ASP A 92 -11.29 12.50 5.38
CA ASP A 92 -12.11 12.61 6.58
C ASP A 92 -13.61 12.53 6.25
N ASP A 93 -14.13 13.40 5.40
CA ASP A 93 -15.57 13.50 5.15
C ASP A 93 -16.16 12.22 4.56
N GLN A 94 -15.50 11.64 3.57
CA GLN A 94 -15.97 10.39 2.94
C GLN A 94 -15.88 9.22 3.91
N LEU A 95 -14.80 9.14 4.68
CA LEU A 95 -14.61 8.07 5.66
C LEU A 95 -15.64 8.15 6.78
N HIS A 96 -15.97 9.35 7.29
CA HIS A 96 -17.05 9.54 8.26
C HIS A 96 -18.40 9.11 7.69
N ARG A 97 -18.67 9.41 6.41
CA ARG A 97 -19.92 8.99 5.76
C ARG A 97 -19.99 7.47 5.61
N CYS A 98 -18.92 6.82 5.16
CA CYS A 98 -18.81 5.36 5.13
C CYS A 98 -19.11 4.76 6.50
N PHE A 99 -18.44 5.26 7.54
CA PHE A 99 -18.57 4.76 8.89
C PHE A 99 -19.99 4.93 9.44
N ARG A 100 -20.59 6.11 9.24
CA ARG A 100 -21.98 6.36 9.64
C ARG A 100 -22.94 5.38 8.97
N LEU A 101 -22.74 5.12 7.68
CA LEU A 101 -23.60 4.22 6.91
C LEU A 101 -23.46 2.77 7.37
N ILE A 102 -22.22 2.30 7.61
CA ILE A 102 -21.94 0.98 8.18
C ILE A 102 -22.64 0.82 9.54
N LYS A 103 -22.52 1.84 10.40
CA LYS A 103 -23.09 1.81 11.74
C LYS A 103 -24.62 1.87 11.74
N SER A 104 -25.21 2.77 10.95
CA SER A 104 -26.68 2.93 10.90
C SER A 104 -27.39 1.73 10.30
N SER A 105 -26.70 0.98 9.42
CA SER A 105 -27.27 -0.15 8.69
C SER A 105 -26.99 -1.49 9.36
N GLY A 106 -26.26 -1.50 10.49
CA GLY A 106 -25.96 -2.72 11.25
C GLY A 106 -25.04 -3.70 10.52
N TYR A 107 -24.23 -3.24 9.56
CA TYR A 107 -23.44 -4.16 8.73
C TYR A 107 -22.41 -4.96 9.52
N LEU A 108 -21.91 -4.43 10.63
CA LEU A 108 -20.99 -5.16 11.51
C LEU A 108 -21.65 -6.37 12.17
N ASP A 109 -22.94 -6.27 12.51
CA ASP A 109 -23.69 -7.37 13.11
C ASP A 109 -24.10 -8.39 12.03
N VAL A 110 -24.49 -7.91 10.84
CA VAL A 110 -24.89 -8.75 9.70
C VAL A 110 -23.73 -9.60 9.16
N LEU A 111 -22.52 -9.05 9.19
CA LEU A 111 -21.29 -9.68 8.71
C LEU A 111 -20.47 -10.33 9.83
N LYS A 112 -20.99 -10.38 11.04
CA LYS A 112 -20.33 -11.08 12.15
C LYS A 112 -20.20 -12.57 11.81
N ARG A 113 -19.02 -13.12 12.11
CA ARG A 113 -18.69 -14.54 11.98
C ARG A 113 -19.78 -15.39 12.62
N LYS A 114 -20.29 -16.33 11.81
CA LYS A 114 -21.34 -17.27 12.17
C LYS A 114 -20.75 -18.55 12.76
N SER A 115 -21.53 -19.27 13.57
CA SER A 115 -21.16 -20.64 13.92
C SER A 115 -21.15 -21.51 12.66
N GLN A 116 -20.42 -22.63 12.68
CA GLN A 116 -20.39 -23.52 11.51
C GLN A 116 -21.79 -24.00 11.09
N ALA A 117 -22.69 -24.22 12.06
CA ALA A 117 -24.07 -24.60 11.81
C ALA A 117 -24.85 -23.49 11.09
N ASP A 118 -24.84 -22.27 11.64
CA ASP A 118 -25.54 -21.12 11.05
C ASP A 118 -24.94 -20.74 9.68
N TYR A 119 -23.63 -20.93 9.52
CA TYR A 119 -22.93 -20.69 8.26
C TYR A 119 -23.38 -21.68 7.20
N ASN A 120 -23.38 -22.99 7.51
CA ASN A 120 -23.86 -24.03 6.59
C ASN A 120 -25.34 -23.81 6.22
N GLU A 121 -26.20 -23.47 7.18
CA GLU A 121 -27.60 -23.15 6.93
C GLU A 121 -27.74 -21.97 5.96
N MET A 122 -27.01 -20.86 6.22
CA MET A 122 -26.99 -19.71 5.33
C MET A 122 -26.55 -20.11 3.92
N LEU A 123 -25.51 -20.93 3.77
CA LEU A 123 -25.04 -21.38 2.46
C LEU A 123 -26.10 -22.21 1.73
N ASP A 124 -26.79 -23.09 2.43
CA ASP A 124 -27.79 -23.96 1.81
C ASP A 124 -28.98 -23.15 1.27
N ILE A 125 -29.44 -22.14 2.01
CA ILE A 125 -30.58 -21.30 1.62
C ILE A 125 -30.21 -20.15 0.67
N SER A 126 -28.95 -19.73 0.60
CA SER A 126 -28.53 -18.59 -0.21
C SER A 126 -28.27 -18.96 -1.68
N THR A 127 -28.63 -18.03 -2.57
CA THR A 127 -28.24 -18.07 -3.99
C THR A 127 -26.81 -17.59 -4.17
N GLY A 128 -26.14 -18.00 -5.26
CA GLY A 128 -24.79 -17.51 -5.58
C GLY A 128 -24.71 -15.99 -5.70
N ARG A 129 -25.78 -15.35 -6.21
CA ARG A 129 -25.91 -13.89 -6.27
C ARG A 129 -25.87 -13.25 -4.89
N GLN A 130 -26.66 -13.76 -3.94
CA GLN A 130 -26.69 -13.22 -2.57
C GLN A 130 -25.33 -13.38 -1.86
N LEU A 131 -24.65 -14.51 -2.06
CA LEU A 131 -23.31 -14.72 -1.51
C LEU A 131 -22.29 -13.76 -2.11
N LYS A 132 -22.42 -13.43 -3.39
CA LYS A 132 -21.54 -12.46 -4.06
C LYS A 132 -21.79 -11.02 -3.62
N ASP A 133 -23.06 -10.64 -3.48
CA ASP A 133 -23.43 -9.33 -2.96
C ASP A 133 -22.97 -9.20 -1.48
N ARG A 134 -23.01 -10.29 -0.68
CA ARG A 134 -22.41 -10.36 0.67
C ARG A 134 -20.90 -10.17 0.64
N GLU A 135 -20.18 -10.86 -0.23
CA GLU A 135 -18.72 -10.75 -0.37
C GLU A 135 -18.28 -9.33 -0.74
N LEU A 136 -19.00 -8.68 -1.66
CA LEU A 136 -18.77 -7.26 -1.99
C LEU A 136 -18.95 -6.35 -0.79
N LEU A 137 -19.97 -6.61 0.04
CA LEU A 137 -20.20 -5.87 1.28
C LEU A 137 -19.08 -6.09 2.29
N ILE A 138 -18.60 -7.33 2.46
CA ILE A 138 -17.42 -7.66 3.31
C ILE A 138 -16.21 -6.84 2.87
N ARG A 139 -15.90 -6.84 1.56
CA ARG A 139 -14.79 -6.07 0.98
C ARG A 139 -14.96 -4.57 1.20
N CYS A 140 -16.16 -4.01 1.06
CA CYS A 140 -16.42 -2.60 1.33
C CYS A 140 -16.14 -2.24 2.80
N VAL A 141 -16.65 -3.02 3.76
CA VAL A 141 -16.44 -2.77 5.19
C VAL A 141 -14.95 -2.87 5.56
N TRP A 142 -14.24 -3.88 5.07
CA TRP A 142 -12.80 -4.00 5.30
C TRP A 142 -12.00 -2.87 4.63
N ASN A 143 -12.37 -2.40 3.45
CA ASN A 143 -11.70 -1.24 2.84
C ASN A 143 -11.90 0.04 3.65
N VAL A 144 -13.07 0.24 4.26
CA VAL A 144 -13.29 1.37 5.17
C VAL A 144 -12.35 1.28 6.39
N TYR A 145 -12.12 0.08 6.93
CA TYR A 145 -11.09 -0.14 7.95
C TYR A 145 -9.69 0.22 7.42
N LYS A 146 -9.26 -0.28 6.25
CA LYS A 146 -7.95 0.04 5.67
C LYS A 146 -7.76 1.55 5.45
N PHE A 147 -8.78 2.23 4.91
CA PHE A 147 -8.72 3.67 4.62
C PHE A 147 -8.54 4.52 5.88
N GLN A 148 -9.09 4.10 7.02
CA GLN A 148 -8.82 4.81 8.27
C GLN A 148 -7.36 4.70 8.68
N THR A 149 -6.73 3.53 8.51
CA THR A 149 -5.32 3.31 8.81
C THR A 149 -4.46 4.14 7.86
N TYR A 150 -4.81 4.17 6.57
CA TYR A 150 -4.13 4.99 5.55
C TYR A 150 -4.22 6.48 5.84
N ARG A 151 -5.39 6.95 6.26
CA ARG A 151 -5.60 8.33 6.69
C ARG A 151 -4.65 8.71 7.83
N ARG A 152 -4.53 7.86 8.85
CA ARG A 152 -3.64 8.11 10.01
C ARG A 152 -2.18 8.20 9.59
N ALA A 153 -1.71 7.24 8.80
CA ALA A 153 -0.36 7.24 8.25
C ALA A 153 -0.11 8.47 7.37
N ASN A 154 -1.12 8.91 6.61
CA ASN A 154 -1.06 10.14 5.81
C ASN A 154 -1.01 11.42 6.64
N TYR A 155 -1.47 11.46 7.89
CA TYR A 155 -1.26 12.62 8.75
C TYR A 155 0.20 12.72 9.20
N GLY A 156 0.84 11.58 9.46
CA GLY A 156 2.19 11.54 9.99
C GLY A 156 2.25 11.68 11.51
N TYR A 157 3.48 11.71 12.05
CA TYR A 157 3.74 11.85 13.48
C TYR A 157 2.98 13.07 14.04
N PRO A 158 2.32 12.98 15.20
CA PRO A 158 2.38 11.89 16.19
C PRO A 158 1.24 10.88 16.04
N TYR A 159 0.51 10.86 14.92
CA TYR A 159 -0.59 9.90 14.68
C TYR A 159 -1.76 10.00 15.69
N HIS A 160 -1.92 11.15 16.35
CA HIS A 160 -2.88 11.40 17.45
C HIS A 160 -4.37 11.27 17.11
N LYS A 161 -4.75 11.15 15.83
CA LYS A 161 -6.15 10.89 15.47
C LYS A 161 -6.43 9.41 15.66
N HIS A 162 -7.17 9.04 16.72
CA HIS A 162 -7.73 7.70 16.85
C HIS A 162 -8.58 7.35 15.62
N GLY A 163 -8.55 6.08 15.23
CA GLY A 163 -9.43 5.56 14.18
C GLY A 163 -10.91 5.79 14.51
N PHE A 164 -11.74 5.98 13.49
CA PHE A 164 -13.19 6.12 13.67
C PHE A 164 -13.84 4.80 14.10
N PHE A 165 -13.16 3.69 13.81
CA PHE A 165 -13.64 2.34 14.04
C PHE A 165 -12.53 1.45 14.61
N LYS A 166 -12.82 0.69 15.67
CA LYS A 166 -11.89 -0.32 16.19
C LYS A 166 -11.83 -1.51 15.22
N LEU A 167 -10.72 -2.27 15.24
CA LEU A 167 -10.59 -3.50 14.46
C LEU A 167 -11.83 -4.40 14.69
N PRO A 168 -12.56 -4.79 13.63
CA PRO A 168 -13.73 -5.65 13.78
C PRO A 168 -13.30 -7.12 13.86
N GLU A 169 -12.78 -7.55 15.00
CA GLU A 169 -12.21 -8.90 15.21
C GLU A 169 -13.16 -10.05 14.84
N GLN A 170 -14.47 -9.82 14.97
CA GLN A 170 -15.51 -10.80 14.72
C GLN A 170 -16.11 -10.72 13.31
N LEU A 171 -15.58 -9.89 12.42
CA LEU A 171 -16.07 -9.78 11.04
C LEU A 171 -15.62 -10.99 10.20
N GLU A 172 -16.50 -11.44 9.31
CA GLU A 172 -16.13 -12.36 8.24
C GLU A 172 -14.99 -11.78 7.40
N LEU A 173 -14.06 -12.64 6.98
CA LEU A 173 -12.95 -12.25 6.12
C LEU A 173 -13.39 -12.30 4.65
N PRO A 174 -12.85 -11.40 3.80
CA PRO A 174 -13.04 -11.51 2.36
C PRO A 174 -12.37 -12.78 1.83
N LEU A 175 -12.91 -13.32 0.74
CA LEU A 175 -12.27 -14.39 -0.02
C LEU A 175 -10.91 -13.93 -0.59
N ASP A 176 -10.02 -14.87 -0.86
CA ASP A 176 -8.78 -14.65 -1.61
C ASP A 176 -9.08 -14.03 -2.98
N ASP A 177 -8.22 -13.13 -3.47
CA ASP A 177 -8.49 -12.43 -4.72
C ASP A 177 -8.47 -13.38 -5.93
N ILE A 178 -7.63 -14.40 -5.92
CA ILE A 178 -7.65 -15.48 -6.93
C ILE A 178 -9.01 -16.18 -6.93
N VAL A 179 -9.50 -16.57 -5.76
CA VAL A 179 -10.77 -17.30 -5.65
C VAL A 179 -11.94 -16.41 -6.11
N TYR A 180 -11.95 -15.16 -5.67
CA TYR A 180 -13.02 -14.20 -5.99
C TYR A 180 -13.05 -13.81 -7.47
N TYR A 181 -11.91 -13.44 -8.04
CA TYR A 181 -11.83 -12.86 -9.39
C TYR A 181 -11.67 -13.89 -10.50
N LYS A 182 -10.99 -15.02 -10.23
CA LYS A 182 -10.65 -16.05 -11.23
C LYS A 182 -11.50 -17.30 -11.08
N GLU A 183 -11.45 -17.97 -9.93
CA GLU A 183 -12.08 -19.29 -9.76
C GLU A 183 -13.61 -19.24 -9.71
N SER A 184 -14.15 -18.09 -9.30
CA SER A 184 -15.58 -17.86 -9.14
C SER A 184 -16.22 -17.11 -10.31
N ALA A 185 -15.73 -17.34 -11.53
CA ALA A 185 -16.21 -16.70 -12.75
C ALA A 185 -17.68 -17.01 -13.10
N SER A 186 -18.25 -18.10 -12.56
CA SER A 186 -19.67 -18.44 -12.70
C SER A 186 -20.37 -18.40 -11.33
N MET A 187 -21.69 -18.18 -11.32
CA MET A 187 -22.46 -18.15 -10.06
C MET A 187 -22.47 -19.51 -9.33
N GLU A 188 -22.45 -20.62 -10.08
CA GLU A 188 -22.39 -21.98 -9.53
C GLU A 188 -21.01 -22.30 -8.94
N SER A 189 -19.94 -21.90 -9.64
CA SER A 189 -18.58 -22.04 -9.11
C SER A 189 -18.35 -21.14 -7.90
N PHE A 190 -18.95 -19.94 -7.86
CA PHE A 190 -18.87 -19.02 -6.72
C PHE A 190 -19.43 -19.64 -5.44
N LYS A 191 -20.64 -20.23 -5.46
CA LYS A 191 -21.22 -20.85 -4.26
C LYS A 191 -20.33 -21.99 -3.72
N SER A 192 -19.75 -22.77 -4.64
CA SER A 192 -18.84 -23.86 -4.28
C SER A 192 -17.51 -23.35 -3.71
N ALA A 193 -16.94 -22.31 -4.30
CA ALA A 193 -15.72 -21.65 -3.83
C ALA A 193 -15.91 -21.00 -2.46
N PHE A 194 -17.00 -20.23 -2.30
CA PHE A 194 -17.38 -19.59 -1.04
C PHE A 194 -17.58 -20.64 0.07
N LYS A 195 -18.17 -21.79 -0.24
CA LYS A 195 -18.31 -22.92 0.69
C LYS A 195 -16.96 -23.55 1.08
N LYS A 196 -16.00 -23.64 0.16
CA LYS A 196 -14.66 -24.20 0.42
C LYS A 196 -13.79 -23.24 1.22
N ALA A 197 -13.92 -21.94 0.98
CA ALA A 197 -13.12 -20.92 1.63
C ALA A 197 -13.38 -20.80 3.15
N HIS A 198 -14.43 -21.42 3.68
CA HIS A 198 -14.74 -21.39 5.10
C HIS A 198 -14.72 -22.78 5.77
N CYS A 199 -13.52 -23.12 6.24
CA CYS A 199 -13.28 -23.84 7.50
C CYS A 199 -11.91 -23.46 8.12
N SER A 200 -11.34 -22.30 7.77
CA SER A 200 -10.17 -21.77 8.48
C SER A 200 -10.67 -21.06 9.73
N ASP A 201 -10.50 -21.74 10.86
CA ASP A 201 -10.68 -21.18 12.19
C ASP A 201 -9.99 -19.81 12.31
N SER A 202 -10.61 -18.92 13.09
CA SER A 202 -10.12 -17.62 13.54
C SER A 202 -8.71 -17.21 13.12
N ILE A 203 -8.58 -16.04 12.47
CA ILE A 203 -7.30 -15.33 12.40
C ILE A 203 -6.65 -15.32 13.79
N ASN A 204 -5.50 -15.97 13.94
CA ASN A 204 -4.67 -15.72 15.08
C ASN A 204 -3.90 -14.42 14.82
N LEU A 205 -4.49 -13.29 15.25
CA LEU A 205 -3.86 -11.96 15.14
C LEU A 205 -2.47 -11.93 15.81
N ASN A 206 -2.23 -12.85 16.76
CA ASN A 206 -0.98 -12.96 17.51
C ASN A 206 0.02 -13.95 16.88
N ASP A 207 -0.40 -14.76 15.90
CA ASP A 207 0.46 -15.71 15.21
C ASP A 207 0.05 -15.90 13.73
N PRO A 208 0.60 -15.08 12.83
CA PRO A 208 0.31 -15.17 11.40
C PRO A 208 0.99 -16.35 10.67
N ALA A 209 1.65 -17.31 11.34
CA ALA A 209 2.46 -18.35 10.69
C ALA A 209 1.67 -19.52 10.08
N SER A 210 0.60 -19.26 9.32
CA SER A 210 0.02 -20.27 8.43
C SER A 210 0.55 -20.07 7.01
N ASP A 211 1.16 -21.12 6.44
CA ASP A 211 1.64 -21.12 5.05
C ASP A 211 0.52 -20.85 4.02
N ASP A 212 -0.75 -21.06 4.41
CA ASP A 212 -1.94 -20.89 3.57
C ASP A 212 -2.70 -19.57 3.83
N MET A 213 -2.02 -18.51 4.29
CA MET A 213 -2.72 -17.24 4.56
C MET A 213 -3.24 -16.60 3.26
N PRO A 214 -4.53 -16.23 3.19
CA PRO A 214 -5.09 -15.41 2.11
C PRO A 214 -4.40 -14.06 1.93
N ASP A 215 -4.24 -13.63 0.69
CA ASP A 215 -3.76 -12.28 0.32
C ASP A 215 -4.56 -11.14 0.99
N SER A 216 -5.88 -11.29 1.00
CA SER A 216 -6.85 -10.36 1.56
C SER A 216 -6.69 -10.22 3.09
N MET A 217 -6.31 -11.32 3.75
CA MET A 217 -5.99 -11.36 5.18
C MET A 217 -4.61 -10.73 5.47
N MET A 218 -3.62 -10.92 4.60
CA MET A 218 -2.31 -10.28 4.75
C MET A 218 -2.43 -8.74 4.78
N LEU A 219 -3.26 -8.16 3.92
CA LEU A 219 -3.43 -6.70 3.94
C LEU A 219 -4.11 -6.21 5.23
N ILE A 220 -5.14 -6.93 5.69
CA ILE A 220 -5.85 -6.60 6.93
C ILE A 220 -4.89 -6.65 8.12
N LEU A 221 -4.09 -7.71 8.23
CA LEU A 221 -3.09 -7.87 9.29
C LEU A 221 -2.00 -6.79 9.20
N SER A 222 -1.54 -6.45 7.99
CA SER A 222 -0.55 -5.39 7.80
C SER A 222 -1.08 -4.04 8.30
N CYS A 223 -2.34 -3.72 8.00
CA CYS A 223 -3.00 -2.52 8.51
C CYS A 223 -3.17 -2.55 10.03
N HIS A 224 -3.51 -3.71 10.60
CA HIS A 224 -3.65 -3.87 12.04
C HIS A 224 -2.32 -3.63 12.77
N TYR A 225 -1.22 -4.24 12.32
CA TYR A 225 0.10 -3.99 12.91
C TYR A 225 0.56 -2.54 12.73
N MET A 226 0.22 -1.90 11.59
CA MET A 226 0.47 -0.47 11.40
C MET A 226 -0.30 0.39 12.42
N ASP A 227 -1.57 0.08 12.68
CA ASP A 227 -2.38 0.75 13.70
C ASP A 227 -1.76 0.58 15.10
N GLU A 228 -1.34 -0.64 15.48
CA GLU A 228 -0.68 -0.89 16.77
C GLU A 228 0.62 -0.09 16.91
N VAL A 229 1.44 -0.02 15.85
CA VAL A 229 2.66 0.80 15.82
C VAL A 229 2.32 2.27 16.01
N MET A 230 1.36 2.80 15.23
CA MET A 230 0.96 4.21 15.32
C MET A 230 0.37 4.56 16.70
N ASP A 231 -0.39 3.65 17.32
CA ASP A 231 -0.93 3.83 18.68
C ASP A 231 0.20 3.89 19.71
N ASN A 232 1.17 2.97 19.65
CA ASN A 232 2.31 2.97 20.57
C ASN A 232 3.19 4.22 20.40
N VAL A 233 3.36 4.72 19.16
CA VAL A 233 4.06 5.99 18.91
C VAL A 233 3.27 7.17 19.48
N ALA A 234 1.97 7.24 19.22
CA ALA A 234 1.11 8.34 19.65
C ALA A 234 1.02 8.47 21.18
N GLU A 235 1.05 7.33 21.88
CA GLU A 235 0.99 7.24 23.34
C GLU A 235 2.36 7.33 24.02
N ASN A 236 3.45 7.47 23.24
CA ASN A 236 4.84 7.39 23.72
C ASN A 236 5.16 6.08 24.47
N ALA A 237 4.56 4.97 24.04
CA ALA A 237 4.67 3.64 24.64
C ALA A 237 5.76 2.76 23.97
N LEU A 238 6.81 3.36 23.43
CA LEU A 238 7.93 2.67 22.74
C LEU A 238 8.96 2.07 23.72
N LEU A 239 8.49 1.31 24.70
CA LEU A 239 9.35 0.53 25.58
C LEU A 239 10.06 -0.59 24.80
N THR A 240 11.26 -0.99 25.23
CA THR A 240 12.08 -2.01 24.54
C THR A 240 11.29 -3.29 24.23
N GLU A 241 10.47 -3.76 25.18
CA GLU A 241 9.65 -4.97 25.02
C GLU A 241 8.58 -4.81 23.93
N ASN A 242 7.91 -3.65 23.88
CA ASN A 242 6.91 -3.33 22.87
C ASN A 242 7.55 -3.23 21.48
N VAL A 243 8.72 -2.59 21.38
CA VAL A 243 9.47 -2.48 20.12
C VAL A 243 9.87 -3.87 19.61
N ILE A 244 10.41 -4.73 20.48
CA ILE A 244 10.79 -6.10 20.11
C ILE A 244 9.57 -6.90 19.65
N LYS A 245 8.43 -6.77 20.36
CA LYS A 245 7.18 -7.45 19.98
C LYS A 245 6.71 -7.01 18.59
N LEU A 246 6.57 -5.70 18.38
CA LEU A 246 6.05 -5.13 17.13
C LEU A 246 6.97 -5.43 15.95
N ASP A 247 8.29 -5.24 16.11
CA ASP A 247 9.27 -5.57 15.07
C ASP A 247 9.21 -7.07 14.75
N SER A 248 9.18 -7.95 15.77
CA SER A 248 9.05 -9.40 15.55
C SER A 248 7.77 -9.78 14.82
N GLN A 249 6.63 -9.14 15.08
CA GLN A 249 5.38 -9.39 14.37
C GLN A 249 5.49 -8.97 12.89
N LEU A 250 6.09 -7.81 12.63
CA LEU A 250 6.31 -7.30 11.27
C LEU A 250 7.28 -8.17 10.47
N GLN A 251 8.38 -8.62 11.08
CA GLN A 251 9.35 -9.53 10.44
C GLN A 251 8.74 -10.91 10.17
N LYS A 252 7.96 -11.45 11.10
CA LYS A 252 7.27 -12.74 10.94
C LYS A 252 6.31 -12.72 9.75
N MET A 253 5.60 -11.61 9.56
CA MET A 253 4.76 -11.40 8.39
C MET A 253 5.59 -11.33 7.10
N ALA A 254 6.71 -10.61 7.11
CA ALA A 254 7.61 -10.50 5.96
C ALA A 254 8.29 -11.83 5.58
N SER A 255 8.37 -12.80 6.49
CA SER A 255 8.93 -14.13 6.23
C SER A 255 7.93 -15.16 5.68
N LEU A 256 6.64 -14.81 5.55
CA LEU A 256 5.65 -15.74 5.02
C LEU A 256 5.93 -16.03 3.52
N PRO A 257 5.82 -17.28 3.06
CA PRO A 257 6.11 -17.63 1.65
C PRO A 257 5.28 -16.83 0.64
N ASN A 258 4.01 -16.57 0.95
CA ASN A 258 3.09 -15.86 0.08
C ASN A 258 3.18 -14.33 0.24
N PHE A 259 4.08 -13.80 1.09
CA PHE A 259 4.36 -12.36 1.21
C PHE A 259 5.35 -11.86 0.14
N CYS A 260 5.29 -12.48 -1.04
CA CYS A 260 5.99 -12.07 -2.24
C CYS A 260 4.97 -11.51 -3.23
N PRO A 261 5.07 -10.23 -3.64
CA PRO A 261 4.03 -9.60 -4.44
C PRO A 261 4.09 -9.97 -5.92
N TYR A 262 4.97 -10.89 -6.33
CA TYR A 262 5.14 -11.25 -7.72
C TYR A 262 5.42 -12.72 -7.95
N THR A 263 5.09 -13.17 -9.16
CA THR A 263 5.51 -14.44 -9.75
C THR A 263 6.13 -14.18 -11.12
N ILE A 264 6.96 -15.11 -11.58
CA ILE A 264 7.51 -15.09 -12.94
C ILE A 264 6.87 -16.23 -13.72
N GLU A 265 6.03 -15.88 -14.70
CA GLU A 265 5.36 -16.83 -15.58
C GLU A 265 5.56 -16.41 -17.03
N ASN A 266 5.83 -17.37 -17.93
CA ASN A 266 5.95 -17.11 -19.37
C ASN A 266 6.89 -15.94 -19.75
N ASN A 267 8.00 -15.80 -19.02
CA ASN A 267 8.97 -14.69 -19.18
C ASN A 267 8.37 -13.30 -18.93
N ARG A 268 7.37 -13.20 -18.04
CA ARG A 268 6.74 -11.96 -17.59
C ARG A 268 6.71 -11.92 -16.07
N LEU A 269 6.78 -10.72 -15.52
CA LEU A 269 6.61 -10.45 -14.09
C LEU A 269 5.14 -10.13 -13.82
N LEU A 270 4.46 -11.00 -13.08
CA LEU A 270 3.06 -10.80 -12.68
C LEU A 270 3.02 -10.28 -11.25
N ILE A 271 2.51 -9.07 -11.06
CA ILE A 271 2.44 -8.41 -9.76
C ILE A 271 1.01 -8.46 -9.22
N ASP A 272 0.88 -9.01 -8.02
CA ASP A 272 -0.35 -8.97 -7.21
C ASP A 272 -0.42 -7.63 -6.48
N ALA A 273 -1.42 -6.81 -6.82
CA ALA A 273 -1.60 -5.49 -6.26
C ALA A 273 -1.89 -5.50 -4.75
N ASN A 274 -2.62 -6.50 -4.25
CA ASN A 274 -3.04 -6.58 -2.86
C ASN A 274 -1.87 -7.04 -1.96
N VAL A 275 -1.11 -8.04 -2.42
CA VAL A 275 0.14 -8.44 -1.74
C VAL A 275 1.18 -7.33 -1.82
N LEU A 276 1.32 -6.65 -2.98
CA LEU A 276 2.20 -5.49 -3.12
C LEU A 276 1.87 -4.42 -2.08
N LEU A 277 0.59 -4.05 -1.96
CA LEU A 277 0.13 -3.07 -0.98
C LEU A 277 0.40 -3.53 0.45
N SER A 278 0.23 -4.83 0.74
CA SER A 278 0.56 -5.42 2.04
C SER A 278 2.04 -5.24 2.37
N CYS A 279 2.94 -5.51 1.41
CA CYS A 279 4.37 -5.27 1.57
C CYS A 279 4.67 -3.78 1.83
N PHE A 280 4.06 -2.85 1.09
CA PHE A 280 4.23 -1.41 1.33
C PHE A 280 3.78 -0.99 2.73
N VAL A 281 2.63 -1.48 3.20
CA VAL A 281 2.09 -1.17 4.54
C VAL A 281 2.99 -1.73 5.63
N ASN A 282 3.45 -2.98 5.50
CA ASN A 282 4.36 -3.60 6.46
C ASN A 282 5.70 -2.83 6.56
N LYS A 283 6.32 -2.49 5.42
CA LYS A 283 7.58 -1.73 5.42
C LYS A 283 7.40 -0.30 5.91
N LEU A 284 6.27 0.35 5.62
CA LEU A 284 5.95 1.65 6.20
C LEU A 284 5.79 1.57 7.72
N SER A 285 5.19 0.50 8.25
CA SER A 285 5.06 0.27 9.69
C SER A 285 6.44 0.20 10.38
N LEU A 286 7.41 -0.49 9.76
CA LEU A 286 8.81 -0.50 10.23
C LEU A 286 9.43 0.90 10.23
N ILE A 287 9.21 1.69 9.16
CA ILE A 287 9.68 3.09 9.11
C ILE A 287 9.06 3.90 10.26
N ILE A 288 7.76 3.78 10.52
CA ILE A 288 7.07 4.54 11.58
C ILE A 288 7.62 4.16 12.97
N LEU A 289 7.74 2.85 13.23
CA LEU A 289 8.24 2.31 14.49
C LEU A 289 9.65 2.81 14.80
N HIS A 290 10.57 2.60 13.85
CA HIS A 290 11.98 2.86 14.07
C HIS A 290 12.36 4.34 13.92
N SER A 291 11.67 5.12 13.08
CA SER A 291 11.97 6.55 12.90
C SER A 291 11.65 7.36 14.15
N SER A 292 10.67 6.91 14.93
CA SER A 292 10.34 7.48 16.24
C SER A 292 11.45 7.24 17.28
N ILE A 293 12.22 6.15 17.15
CA ILE A 293 13.34 5.80 18.05
C ILE A 293 14.63 6.50 17.60
N CYS A 294 14.90 6.50 16.29
CA CYS A 294 16.10 7.10 15.71
C CYS A 294 15.89 8.54 15.24
N TRP A 295 14.89 9.24 15.77
CA TRP A 295 14.51 10.59 15.34
C TRP A 295 15.71 11.56 15.30
N SER A 296 16.64 11.47 16.25
CA SER A 296 17.83 12.35 16.28
C SER A 296 18.84 12.09 15.14
N LEU A 297 18.80 10.90 14.54
CA LEU A 297 19.62 10.48 13.39
C LEU A 297 18.93 10.77 12.04
N LEU A 298 17.80 11.48 12.05
CA LEU A 298 17.03 11.81 10.87
C LEU A 298 17.02 13.33 10.67
N PRO A 299 18.06 13.94 10.06
CA PRO A 299 18.04 15.35 9.69
C PRO A 299 16.86 15.68 8.76
N LEU A 300 16.41 14.69 7.99
CA LEU A 300 15.17 14.72 7.22
C LEU A 300 14.19 13.76 7.89
N HIS A 301 13.07 14.28 8.38
CA HIS A 301 12.06 13.47 9.06
C HIS A 301 11.02 12.92 8.06
N PRO A 302 10.52 11.70 8.29
CA PRO A 302 9.23 11.26 7.75
C PRO A 302 8.10 12.19 8.19
N LYS A 303 6.93 12.04 7.57
CA LYS A 303 5.84 13.01 7.68
C LYS A 303 5.50 13.38 9.14
N ASP A 304 5.46 14.68 9.45
CA ASP A 304 5.19 15.25 10.79
C ASP A 304 4.05 16.29 10.75
N SER A 305 2.89 15.87 11.26
CA SER A 305 1.70 16.72 11.39
C SER A 305 1.87 17.91 12.34
N ARG A 306 2.86 17.90 13.25
CA ARG A 306 3.12 19.06 14.12
C ARG A 306 3.57 20.26 13.32
N GLN A 307 4.25 20.03 12.19
CA GLN A 307 4.73 21.08 11.30
C GLN A 307 3.62 21.55 10.35
N CYS A 308 2.74 20.63 9.91
CA CYS A 308 1.67 20.90 8.95
C CYS A 308 0.38 20.11 9.28
N PRO A 309 -0.46 20.58 10.23
CA PRO A 309 -1.54 19.77 10.82
C PRO A 309 -2.74 19.44 9.91
N ASN A 310 -2.81 20.01 8.70
CA ASN A 310 -4.00 19.92 7.82
C ASN A 310 -3.71 19.47 6.39
N GLN A 311 -2.58 18.81 6.11
CA GLN A 311 -2.14 18.63 4.72
C GLN A 311 -2.20 17.19 4.20
N LEU A 312 -2.96 17.01 3.11
CA LEU A 312 -3.01 15.78 2.30
C LEU A 312 -1.76 15.60 1.42
N SER A 313 -0.90 16.61 1.29
CA SER A 313 0.35 16.51 0.50
C SER A 313 1.39 15.65 1.22
N LEU A 314 2.14 14.85 0.47
CA LEU A 314 2.95 13.76 1.03
C LEU A 314 4.33 14.19 1.57
N MET A 315 4.83 15.39 1.27
CA MET A 315 6.17 15.85 1.68
C MET A 315 6.28 17.38 1.89
N ASN A 316 5.21 18.06 2.31
CA ASN A 316 5.24 19.52 2.46
C ASN A 316 6.04 20.02 3.67
N ASP A 317 6.28 19.14 4.62
CA ASP A 317 7.05 19.32 5.84
C ASP A 317 8.56 19.10 5.62
N PHE A 318 8.98 18.89 4.37
CA PHE A 318 10.40 18.76 4.05
C PHE A 318 11.13 20.09 4.33
N PRO A 319 12.24 20.07 5.08
CA PRO A 319 12.91 21.29 5.52
C PRO A 319 13.49 22.06 4.32
N THR A 320 13.24 23.37 4.31
CA THR A 320 13.83 24.30 3.32
C THR A 320 14.47 25.48 4.07
N PRO A 321 15.81 25.68 4.02
CA PRO A 321 16.79 24.92 3.24
C PRO A 321 17.04 23.50 3.80
N LEU A 322 17.55 22.60 2.95
CA LEU A 322 17.95 21.26 3.37
C LEU A 322 19.07 21.32 4.43
N PRO A 323 19.04 20.42 5.43
CA PRO A 323 20.04 20.35 6.49
C PRO A 323 21.42 20.01 5.93
N ASP A 324 22.46 20.53 6.58
CA ASP A 324 23.85 20.28 6.22
C ASP A 324 24.49 19.18 7.08
N THR A 325 25.70 18.76 6.72
CA THR A 325 26.42 17.74 7.48
C THR A 325 26.91 18.22 8.85
N SER A 326 26.92 19.53 9.12
CA SER A 326 27.34 20.09 10.41
C SER A 326 26.26 19.96 11.49
N GLN A 327 25.00 19.78 11.08
CA GLN A 327 23.83 19.59 11.94
C GLN A 327 23.60 18.12 12.33
N LEU A 328 24.43 17.18 11.84
CA LEU A 328 24.28 15.75 12.12
C LEU A 328 24.68 15.42 13.56
N VAL A 329 23.78 14.76 14.28
CA VAL A 329 24.05 14.24 15.63
C VAL A 329 24.74 12.88 15.50
N SER A 330 25.79 12.66 16.30
CA SER A 330 26.50 11.36 16.40
C SER A 330 26.25 10.74 17.79
N PRO A 331 25.04 10.21 18.07
CA PRO A 331 24.74 9.59 19.36
C PRO A 331 25.62 8.35 19.58
N THR A 332 25.96 8.07 20.84
CA THR A 332 26.67 6.84 21.23
C THR A 332 25.71 5.70 21.60
N ASP A 333 24.40 5.97 21.65
CA ASP A 333 23.39 4.94 21.92
C ASP A 333 23.19 4.04 20.70
N PHE A 334 23.65 2.79 20.82
CA PHE A 334 23.52 1.78 19.76
C PHE A 334 22.07 1.52 19.34
N ARG A 335 21.08 1.75 20.22
CA ARG A 335 19.66 1.52 19.91
C ARG A 335 19.16 2.46 18.83
N GLN A 336 19.65 3.70 18.81
CA GLN A 336 19.30 4.67 17.78
C GLN A 336 19.89 4.25 16.43
N TRP A 337 21.16 3.82 16.40
CA TRP A 337 21.80 3.33 15.19
C TRP A 337 21.17 2.04 14.65
N LYS A 338 20.84 1.10 15.54
CA LYS A 338 20.12 -0.13 15.18
C LYS A 338 18.77 0.20 14.54
N SER A 339 17.98 1.08 15.16
CA SER A 339 16.70 1.53 14.58
C SER A 339 16.88 2.33 13.29
N PHE A 340 17.94 3.13 13.17
CA PHE A 340 18.26 3.84 11.93
C PHE A 340 18.54 2.87 10.77
N VAL A 341 19.32 1.82 10.99
CA VAL A 341 19.56 0.77 9.99
C VAL A 341 18.28 0.02 9.64
N ALA A 342 17.43 -0.30 10.63
CA ALA A 342 16.13 -0.95 10.37
C ALA A 342 15.20 -0.08 9.50
N CYS A 343 15.09 1.22 9.82
CA CYS A 343 14.41 2.21 8.97
C CYS A 343 14.95 2.21 7.54
N LEU A 344 16.27 2.24 7.41
CA LEU A 344 16.94 2.34 6.12
C LEU A 344 16.74 1.09 5.27
N ARG A 345 16.78 -0.08 5.87
CA ARG A 345 16.45 -1.35 5.21
C ARG A 345 15.00 -1.35 4.74
N ALA A 346 14.05 -0.95 5.58
CA ALA A 346 12.65 -0.84 5.17
C ALA A 346 12.43 0.16 4.02
N ALA A 347 13.09 1.31 4.03
CA ALA A 347 13.05 2.29 2.95
C ALA A 347 13.69 1.77 1.64
N TYR A 348 14.77 0.99 1.76
CA TYR A 348 15.40 0.31 0.63
C TYR A 348 14.50 -0.78 0.04
N ASP A 349 13.80 -1.54 0.88
CA ASP A 349 12.83 -2.55 0.47
C ASP A 349 11.66 -1.91 -0.28
N ILE A 350 11.12 -0.78 0.22
CA ILE A 350 10.12 0.01 -0.50
C ILE A 350 10.62 0.44 -1.88
N ALA A 351 11.86 0.93 -1.98
CA ALA A 351 12.45 1.26 -3.28
C ALA A 351 12.59 0.02 -4.17
N SER A 352 12.82 -1.17 -3.61
CA SER A 352 12.86 -2.43 -4.35
C SER A 352 11.46 -2.87 -4.84
N LEU A 353 10.39 -2.61 -4.07
CA LEU A 353 9.02 -2.82 -4.54
C LEU A 353 8.67 -1.89 -5.73
N VAL A 354 9.22 -0.68 -5.76
CA VAL A 354 9.11 0.23 -6.91
C VAL A 354 9.85 -0.33 -8.14
N GLN A 355 10.99 -1.01 -7.97
CA GLN A 355 11.76 -1.62 -9.09
C GLN A 355 10.97 -2.68 -9.85
N LEU A 356 10.04 -3.37 -9.20
CA LEU A 356 9.21 -4.37 -9.86
C LEU A 356 8.46 -3.79 -11.07
N GLY A 357 8.07 -2.51 -11.02
CA GLY A 357 7.41 -1.84 -12.14
C GLY A 357 8.33 -1.52 -13.33
N GLU A 358 9.65 -1.62 -13.17
CA GLU A 358 10.63 -1.61 -14.27
C GLU A 358 10.91 -3.02 -14.81
N GLY A 359 10.28 -4.05 -14.26
CA GLY A 359 10.56 -5.44 -14.62
C GLY A 359 11.80 -6.01 -13.93
N ILE A 360 12.26 -5.37 -12.84
CA ILE A 360 13.45 -5.75 -12.10
C ILE A 360 13.04 -6.37 -10.77
N CYS A 361 13.33 -7.66 -10.61
CA CYS A 361 13.19 -8.45 -9.38
C CYS A 361 14.53 -9.12 -8.99
N ALA A 362 14.57 -9.86 -7.87
CA ALA A 362 15.80 -10.47 -7.37
C ALA A 362 16.44 -11.45 -8.38
N GLU A 363 15.61 -12.23 -9.08
CA GLU A 363 16.02 -13.19 -10.10
C GLU A 363 16.53 -12.49 -11.37
N SER A 364 15.88 -11.39 -11.76
CA SER A 364 16.26 -10.61 -12.94
C SER A 364 17.67 -10.01 -12.83
N LEU A 365 18.10 -9.68 -11.61
CA LEU A 365 19.44 -9.14 -11.33
C LEU A 365 20.53 -10.18 -11.62
N GLN A 366 20.21 -11.47 -11.54
CA GLN A 366 21.15 -12.55 -11.88
C GLN A 366 21.23 -12.79 -13.38
N MET A 367 20.14 -12.52 -14.10
CA MET A 367 20.02 -12.76 -15.55
C MET A 367 20.38 -11.54 -16.40
N ASP A 368 20.51 -10.35 -15.80
CA ASP A 368 20.73 -9.06 -16.47
C ASP A 368 19.65 -8.76 -17.54
N THR A 369 18.40 -9.14 -17.24
CA THR A 369 17.24 -8.99 -18.14
C THR A 369 16.08 -8.29 -17.44
N MET A 370 15.38 -7.38 -18.11
CA MET A 370 14.12 -6.81 -17.59
C MET A 370 12.92 -7.61 -18.10
N PHE A 371 12.02 -7.99 -17.19
CA PHE A 371 10.79 -8.69 -17.55
C PHE A 371 9.67 -7.71 -17.97
N PRO A 372 8.85 -8.03 -18.97
CA PRO A 372 7.56 -7.35 -19.17
C PRO A 372 6.70 -7.50 -17.92
N VAL A 373 6.06 -6.42 -17.48
CA VAL A 373 5.33 -6.36 -16.21
C VAL A 373 3.83 -6.35 -16.46
N SER A 374 3.08 -7.10 -15.65
CA SER A 374 1.62 -7.04 -15.60
C SER A 374 1.19 -6.88 -14.15
N VAL A 375 0.33 -5.91 -13.87
CA VAL A 375 -0.22 -5.69 -12.52
C VAL A 375 -1.70 -6.05 -12.52
N GLY A 376 -2.13 -6.85 -11.55
CA GLY A 376 -3.51 -7.28 -11.41
C GLY A 376 -3.90 -7.54 -9.95
N PRO A 377 -5.16 -7.92 -9.68
CA PRO A 377 -5.59 -8.24 -8.33
C PRO A 377 -5.03 -9.57 -7.81
N CYS A 378 -4.43 -10.38 -8.68
CA CYS A 378 -3.71 -11.59 -8.31
C CYS A 378 -2.42 -11.71 -9.13
N SER A 379 -1.55 -12.69 -8.88
CA SER A 379 -0.33 -12.96 -9.65
C SER A 379 -0.51 -14.07 -10.71
N ALA A 380 -1.61 -14.05 -11.48
CA ALA A 380 -1.92 -15.09 -12.47
C ALA A 380 -2.19 -14.55 -13.88
N ASP A 381 -1.78 -15.29 -14.91
CA ASP A 381 -1.94 -14.94 -16.34
C ASP A 381 -3.37 -14.53 -16.75
N ALA A 382 -4.39 -15.06 -16.07
CA ALA A 382 -5.81 -14.76 -16.34
C ALA A 382 -6.21 -13.30 -16.07
N ASN A 383 -5.37 -12.52 -15.38
CA ASN A 383 -5.62 -11.09 -15.16
C ASN A 383 -5.85 -10.33 -16.46
N GLU A 384 -5.15 -10.71 -17.53
CA GLU A 384 -5.23 -10.05 -18.82
C GLU A 384 -6.63 -10.13 -19.43
N GLU A 385 -7.28 -11.29 -19.32
CA GLU A 385 -8.61 -11.57 -19.84
C GLU A 385 -9.72 -11.02 -18.93
N CYS A 386 -9.53 -11.06 -17.61
CA CYS A 386 -10.54 -10.64 -16.63
C CYS A 386 -10.60 -9.12 -16.40
N PHE A 387 -9.51 -8.39 -16.64
CA PHE A 387 -9.37 -6.96 -16.33
C PHE A 387 -9.05 -6.07 -17.54
N SER A 388 -9.07 -6.66 -18.74
CA SER A 388 -8.89 -5.98 -20.03
C SER A 388 -7.51 -5.35 -20.22
N THR A 389 -6.56 -6.15 -20.68
CA THR A 389 -5.28 -5.70 -21.25
C THR A 389 -5.35 -5.43 -22.76
N ASP A 390 -6.54 -5.08 -23.29
CA ASP A 390 -6.68 -4.69 -24.69
C ASP A 390 -5.62 -3.62 -25.04
N GLN A 391 -4.66 -3.99 -25.89
CA GLN A 391 -3.56 -3.11 -26.29
C GLN A 391 -4.09 -1.84 -26.98
N SER A 392 -5.31 -1.87 -27.53
CA SER A 392 -5.98 -0.69 -28.07
C SER A 392 -6.25 0.39 -27.01
N LEU A 393 -6.30 0.02 -25.72
CA LEU A 393 -6.46 0.97 -24.62
C LEU A 393 -5.22 1.85 -24.40
N LEU A 394 -4.03 1.36 -24.75
CA LEU A 394 -2.80 2.16 -24.66
C LEU A 394 -2.86 3.38 -25.58
N ALA A 395 -3.39 3.22 -26.79
CA ALA A 395 -3.59 4.33 -27.72
C ALA A 395 -4.60 5.37 -27.18
N LYS A 396 -5.53 4.91 -26.32
CA LYS A 396 -6.60 5.72 -25.75
C LYS A 396 -6.25 6.35 -24.40
N SER A 397 -5.09 6.04 -23.84
CA SER A 397 -4.64 6.55 -22.55
C SER A 397 -3.57 7.64 -22.70
N THR A 398 -3.50 8.53 -21.71
CA THR A 398 -2.38 9.47 -21.53
C THR A 398 -1.19 8.84 -20.82
N VAL A 399 -1.33 7.61 -20.30
CA VAL A 399 -0.27 6.87 -19.60
C VAL A 399 0.72 6.30 -20.61
N LEU A 400 2.01 6.58 -20.40
CA LEU A 400 3.07 6.04 -21.24
C LEU A 400 3.31 4.56 -20.92
N PRO A 401 3.49 3.67 -21.93
CA PRO A 401 3.72 2.24 -21.70
C PRO A 401 4.89 1.94 -20.77
N THR A 402 5.96 2.74 -20.82
CA THR A 402 7.17 2.55 -20.00
C THR A 402 6.98 2.86 -18.52
N THR A 403 5.90 3.54 -18.15
CA THR A 403 5.56 3.91 -16.76
C THR A 403 4.23 3.32 -16.32
N GLU A 404 3.56 2.59 -17.21
CA GLU A 404 2.22 2.06 -16.99
C GLU A 404 2.14 1.18 -15.73
N PRO A 405 3.05 0.22 -15.48
CA PRO A 405 2.96 -0.64 -14.29
C PRO A 405 2.87 0.15 -12.99
N TRP A 406 3.65 1.23 -12.87
CA TRP A 406 3.61 2.09 -11.69
C TRP A 406 2.28 2.81 -11.50
N VAL A 407 1.64 3.26 -12.60
CA VAL A 407 0.33 3.92 -12.53
C VAL A 407 -0.75 2.97 -12.02
N GLN A 408 -0.57 1.66 -12.22
CA GLN A 408 -1.46 0.61 -11.73
C GLN A 408 -1.25 0.26 -10.25
N TYR A 409 -0.14 0.70 -9.63
CA TYR A 409 0.10 0.42 -8.21
C TYR A 409 -0.99 1.05 -7.34
N PRO A 410 -1.45 0.35 -6.28
CA PRO A 410 -2.45 0.88 -5.37
C PRO A 410 -2.08 2.25 -4.82
N SER A 411 -3.07 3.13 -4.70
CA SER A 411 -2.81 4.55 -4.54
C SER A 411 -1.98 4.91 -3.30
N PHE A 412 -2.18 4.15 -2.23
CA PHE A 412 -1.48 4.30 -0.96
C PHE A 412 0.01 3.92 -1.02
N CYS A 413 0.49 3.18 -2.03
CA CYS A 413 1.91 2.85 -2.18
C CYS A 413 2.79 4.12 -2.25
N ALA A 414 2.27 5.20 -2.83
CA ALA A 414 2.97 6.49 -2.89
C ALA A 414 3.31 7.06 -1.50
N VAL A 415 2.51 6.75 -0.47
CA VAL A 415 2.76 7.19 0.92
C VAL A 415 4.00 6.52 1.48
N GLY A 416 4.14 5.20 1.29
CA GLY A 416 5.34 4.46 1.67
C GLY A 416 6.59 4.98 0.95
N VAL A 417 6.47 5.26 -0.36
CA VAL A 417 7.56 5.85 -1.15
C VAL A 417 7.99 7.21 -0.60
N CYS A 418 7.05 8.12 -0.36
CA CYS A 418 7.35 9.45 0.15
C CYS A 418 8.01 9.41 1.54
N ASN A 419 7.60 8.50 2.41
CA ASN A 419 8.23 8.31 3.73
C ASN A 419 9.62 7.65 3.64
N SER A 420 9.98 7.04 2.52
CA SER A 420 11.31 6.44 2.29
C SER A 420 12.36 7.48 1.86
N VAL A 421 11.94 8.56 1.18
CA VAL A 421 12.83 9.65 0.74
C VAL A 421 13.63 10.29 1.88
N PRO A 422 13.02 10.76 2.99
CA PRO A 422 13.76 11.38 4.09
C PRO A 422 14.75 10.41 4.75
N ILE A 423 14.41 9.11 4.83
CA ILE A 423 15.29 8.09 5.41
C ILE A 423 16.53 7.88 4.54
N LEU A 424 16.33 7.66 3.24
CA LEU A 424 17.43 7.46 2.28
C LEU A 424 18.30 8.72 2.15
N GLY A 425 17.68 9.90 2.11
CA GLY A 425 18.38 11.19 2.10
C GLY A 425 19.23 11.42 3.35
N SER A 426 18.67 11.12 4.53
CA SER A 426 19.39 11.18 5.80
C SER A 426 20.60 10.25 5.81
N ALA A 427 20.44 9.00 5.33
CA ALA A 427 21.54 8.05 5.22
C ALA A 427 22.68 8.54 4.33
N LEU A 428 22.37 9.15 3.18
CA LEU A 428 23.39 9.73 2.30
C LEU A 428 24.15 10.87 2.98
N LEU A 429 23.49 11.73 3.77
CA LEU A 429 24.17 12.75 4.57
C LEU A 429 25.11 12.11 5.61
N PHE A 430 24.66 11.05 6.29
CA PHE A 430 25.46 10.36 7.30
C PHE A 430 26.68 9.64 6.73
N LEU A 431 26.55 8.99 5.56
CA LEU A 431 27.64 8.27 4.89
C LEU A 431 28.85 9.15 4.53
N ARG A 432 28.69 10.48 4.54
CA ARG A 432 29.79 11.44 4.31
C ARG A 432 30.72 11.62 5.50
N GLN A 433 30.22 11.38 6.71
CA GLN A 433 31.00 11.55 7.95
C GLN A 433 31.19 10.25 8.73
N HIS A 434 30.33 9.25 8.46
CA HIS A 434 30.27 8.02 9.20
C HIS A 434 30.51 6.82 8.30
N GLN A 435 31.23 5.83 8.82
CA GLN A 435 31.45 4.56 8.16
C GLN A 435 30.74 3.46 8.92
N PHE A 436 29.94 2.66 8.22
CA PHE A 436 29.37 1.43 8.77
C PHE A 436 30.29 0.26 8.45
N ARG A 437 30.59 -0.55 9.47
CA ARG A 437 31.43 -1.73 9.37
C ARG A 437 30.69 -2.94 9.93
N VAL A 438 30.94 -4.10 9.31
CA VAL A 438 30.45 -5.39 9.79
C VAL A 438 31.65 -6.30 10.03
N GLU A 439 31.66 -6.98 11.17
CA GLU A 439 32.65 -7.99 11.52
C GLU A 439 31.95 -9.32 11.82
N LYS A 440 32.44 -10.41 11.23
CA LYS A 440 31.99 -11.75 11.56
C LYS A 440 32.80 -12.28 12.75
N LYS A 441 32.13 -12.50 13.88
CA LYS A 441 32.70 -13.07 15.12
C LYS A 441 32.14 -14.48 15.30
N GLN A 442 32.89 -15.50 14.87
CA GLN A 442 32.45 -16.91 14.88
C GLN A 442 31.11 -17.11 14.14
N ASP A 443 30.03 -17.40 14.89
CA ASP A 443 28.67 -17.61 14.39
C ASP A 443 27.77 -16.37 14.48
N ARG A 444 28.32 -15.21 14.88
CA ARG A 444 27.59 -13.95 15.03
C ARG A 444 28.18 -12.84 14.15
N TYR A 445 27.35 -11.88 13.79
CA TYR A 445 27.79 -10.66 13.11
C TYR A 445 27.65 -9.48 14.06
N ALA A 446 28.66 -8.62 14.10
CA ALA A 446 28.63 -7.36 14.82
C ALA A 446 28.71 -6.21 13.82
N ALA A 447 27.82 -5.23 13.94
CA ALA A 447 27.86 -3.99 13.18
C ALA A 447 28.39 -2.86 14.07
N SER A 448 29.18 -1.97 13.50
CA SER A 448 29.66 -0.76 14.17
C SER A 448 29.59 0.46 13.27
N VAL A 449 29.40 1.63 13.90
CA VAL A 449 29.43 2.92 13.24
C VAL A 449 30.66 3.68 13.72
N LEU A 450 31.46 4.14 12.78
CA LEU A 450 32.67 4.88 13.03
C LEU A 450 32.55 6.32 12.54
N ARG A 451 33.20 7.25 13.25
CA ARG A 451 33.47 8.61 12.77
C ARG A 451 34.97 8.82 12.78
N GLY A 452 35.58 8.85 11.59
CA GLY A 452 37.03 8.73 11.49
C GLY A 452 37.51 7.38 12.01
N THR A 453 38.28 7.37 13.10
CA THR A 453 38.80 6.14 13.74
C THR A 453 38.04 5.75 15.01
N GLU A 454 37.15 6.61 15.50
CA GLU A 454 36.38 6.38 16.73
C GLU A 454 35.16 5.51 16.44
N ILE A 455 34.97 4.45 17.24
CA ILE A 455 33.75 3.63 17.23
C ILE A 455 32.72 4.34 18.11
N LEU A 456 31.63 4.81 17.49
CA LEU A 456 30.54 5.50 18.19
C LEU A 456 29.58 4.51 18.86
N ALA A 457 29.30 3.40 18.18
CA ALA A 457 28.41 2.34 18.65
C ALA A 457 28.75 1.00 17.97
N GLU A 458 28.52 -0.09 18.69
CA GLU A 458 28.60 -1.48 18.19
C GLU A 458 27.38 -2.26 18.70
N TRP A 459 26.80 -3.12 17.86
CA TRP A 459 25.69 -4.00 18.24
C TRP A 459 25.69 -5.30 17.42
N ASP A 460 25.07 -6.34 17.98
CA ASP A 460 24.86 -7.62 17.30
C ASP A 460 23.79 -7.49 16.20
N VAL A 461 24.05 -8.11 15.04
CA VAL A 461 23.14 -8.15 13.89
C VAL A 461 22.99 -9.57 13.35
N ASP A 462 21.84 -9.84 12.75
CA ASP A 462 21.62 -11.07 11.98
C ASP A 462 22.39 -11.03 10.64
N ALA A 463 22.44 -12.18 9.95
CA ALA A 463 23.17 -12.32 8.71
C ALA A 463 22.64 -11.42 7.58
N GLU A 464 21.32 -11.24 7.52
CA GLU A 464 20.68 -10.45 6.46
C GLU A 464 20.93 -8.94 6.64
N SER A 465 20.87 -8.46 7.87
CA SER A 465 21.21 -7.08 8.23
C SER A 465 22.71 -6.83 8.06
N ALA A 466 23.56 -7.81 8.38
CA ALA A 466 24.99 -7.76 8.11
C ALA A 466 25.29 -7.61 6.61
N GLU A 467 24.64 -8.41 5.76
CA GLU A 467 24.75 -8.30 4.30
C GLU A 467 24.27 -6.94 3.80
N PHE A 468 23.11 -6.47 4.29
CA PHE A 468 22.58 -5.15 3.93
C PHE A 468 23.56 -4.02 4.25
N ILE A 469 24.12 -4.00 5.48
CA ILE A 469 25.10 -2.99 5.90
C ILE A 469 26.39 -3.09 5.08
N ALA A 470 26.86 -4.30 4.81
CA ALA A 470 28.13 -4.51 4.10
C ALA A 470 28.03 -4.15 2.60
N GLU A 471 26.90 -4.47 1.96
CA GLU A 471 26.77 -4.41 0.51
C GLU A 471 25.89 -3.28 0.01
N LYS A 472 24.76 -3.01 0.67
CA LYS A 472 23.73 -2.11 0.17
C LYS A 472 23.79 -0.72 0.79
N LEU A 473 24.36 -0.59 1.99
CA LEU A 473 24.59 0.69 2.67
C LEU A 473 25.81 1.43 2.10
N ARG A 474 25.70 1.80 0.81
CA ARG A 474 26.71 2.55 0.07
C ARG A 474 26.05 3.68 -0.72
N ASP A 475 26.80 4.77 -0.90
CA ASP A 475 26.31 5.99 -1.54
C ASP A 475 25.69 5.72 -2.92
N ASN A 476 26.38 4.96 -3.76
CA ASN A 476 25.92 4.64 -5.11
C ASN A 476 24.58 3.86 -5.12
N TYR A 477 24.41 2.86 -4.25
CA TYR A 477 23.18 2.07 -4.17
C TYR A 477 22.02 2.91 -3.65
N LEU A 478 22.23 3.67 -2.57
CA LEU A 478 21.17 4.52 -2.00
C LEU A 478 20.76 5.65 -2.97
N THR A 479 21.73 6.29 -3.63
CA THR A 479 21.48 7.31 -4.66
C THR A 479 20.70 6.72 -5.84
N ASN A 480 21.04 5.50 -6.30
CA ASN A 480 20.29 4.84 -7.36
C ASN A 480 18.83 4.53 -6.94
N LYS A 481 18.61 4.09 -5.70
CA LYS A 481 17.26 3.89 -5.16
C LYS A 481 16.47 5.21 -5.06
N LEU A 482 17.10 6.30 -4.64
CA LEU A 482 16.46 7.62 -4.64
C LEU A 482 16.09 8.09 -6.06
N ARG A 483 16.97 7.89 -7.05
CA ARG A 483 16.67 8.23 -8.46
C ARG A 483 15.49 7.43 -9.01
N LEU A 484 15.42 6.15 -8.69
CA LEU A 484 14.27 5.32 -9.01
C LEU A 484 12.99 5.85 -8.37
N ILE A 485 13.02 6.16 -7.08
CA ILE A 485 11.89 6.74 -6.36
C ILE A 485 11.45 8.05 -7.03
N SER A 486 12.40 8.93 -7.40
CA SER A 486 12.07 10.17 -8.09
C SER A 486 11.38 9.92 -9.44
N LYS A 487 11.89 8.96 -10.23
CA LYS A 487 11.28 8.56 -11.51
C LYS A 487 9.84 8.06 -11.31
N TYR A 488 9.60 7.23 -10.29
CA TYR A 488 8.25 6.79 -9.92
C TYR A 488 7.36 7.97 -9.52
N LEU A 489 7.80 8.83 -8.60
CA LEU A 489 7.02 9.98 -8.13
C LEU A 489 6.70 10.97 -9.27
N SER A 490 7.63 11.18 -10.20
CA SER A 490 7.42 11.98 -11.41
C SER A 490 6.37 11.37 -12.33
N ALA A 491 6.41 10.05 -12.54
CA ALA A 491 5.42 9.34 -13.34
C ALA A 491 4.00 9.44 -12.73
N ILE A 492 3.86 9.18 -11.43
CA ILE A 492 2.57 9.23 -10.72
C ILE A 492 2.08 10.68 -10.54
N GLY A 493 3.01 11.63 -10.34
CA GLY A 493 2.72 13.05 -10.10
C GLY A 493 1.99 13.75 -11.24
N LYS A 494 2.04 13.18 -12.46
CA LYS A 494 1.23 13.62 -13.61
C LYS A 494 -0.27 13.47 -13.36
N PHE A 495 -0.66 12.44 -12.61
CA PHE A 495 -2.05 12.08 -12.35
C PHE A 495 -2.51 12.41 -10.93
N ARG A 496 -1.58 12.72 -10.02
CA ARG A 496 -1.86 13.01 -8.60
C ARG A 496 -1.06 14.21 -8.13
N SER A 497 -1.74 15.35 -7.94
CA SER A 497 -1.13 16.62 -7.52
C SER A 497 -0.30 16.49 -6.24
N GLY A 498 -0.81 15.77 -5.22
CA GLY A 498 -0.10 15.54 -3.96
C GLY A 498 1.21 14.74 -4.06
N VAL A 499 1.40 14.00 -5.17
CA VAL A 499 2.63 13.23 -5.45
C VAL A 499 3.62 14.06 -6.27
N ARG A 500 3.14 14.97 -7.12
CA ARG A 500 3.97 15.81 -7.99
C ARG A 500 5.03 16.61 -7.22
N LEU A 501 4.61 17.22 -6.11
CA LEU A 501 5.51 18.00 -5.26
C LEU A 501 6.58 17.13 -4.60
N ALA A 502 6.21 15.91 -4.16
CA ALA A 502 7.17 14.95 -3.62
C ALA A 502 8.26 14.59 -4.66
N GLY A 503 7.89 14.43 -5.93
CA GLY A 503 8.84 14.25 -7.02
C GLY A 503 9.84 15.42 -7.14
N THR A 504 9.34 16.66 -7.18
CA THR A 504 10.19 17.87 -7.24
C THR A 504 11.16 17.96 -6.06
N ILE A 505 10.68 17.71 -4.84
CA ILE A 505 11.51 17.74 -3.63
C ILE A 505 12.60 16.66 -3.68
N THR A 506 12.26 15.46 -4.17
CA THR A 506 13.21 14.36 -4.29
C THR A 506 14.29 14.67 -5.32
N ASP A 507 13.94 15.27 -6.46
CA ASP A 507 14.92 15.71 -7.48
C ASP A 507 15.87 16.78 -6.93
N GLU A 508 15.36 17.75 -6.18
CA GLU A 508 16.20 18.78 -5.54
C GLU A 508 17.18 18.15 -4.55
N LEU A 509 16.71 17.22 -3.72
CA LEU A 509 17.54 16.48 -2.77
C LEU A 509 18.67 15.74 -3.48
N ILE A 510 18.37 14.99 -4.55
CA ILE A 510 19.38 14.25 -5.33
C ILE A 510 20.40 15.21 -5.93
N SER A 511 19.96 16.35 -6.47
CA SER A 511 20.85 17.36 -7.05
C SER A 511 21.83 17.88 -6.01
N ARG A 512 21.38 18.23 -4.79
CA ARG A 512 22.26 18.74 -3.74
C ARG A 512 23.22 17.68 -3.22
N LEU A 513 22.75 16.44 -3.08
CA LEU A 513 23.58 15.31 -2.66
C LEU A 513 24.64 14.93 -3.70
N SER A 514 24.45 15.32 -4.97
CA SER A 514 25.44 15.07 -6.04
C SER A 514 26.50 16.17 -6.17
N THR A 515 26.24 17.38 -5.65
CA THR A 515 27.14 18.55 -5.77
C THR A 515 28.05 18.77 -4.55
N THR A 516 27.88 17.96 -3.51
CA THR A 516 28.61 18.02 -2.23
C THR A 516 29.19 16.66 -1.94
#